data_AF-E0IAI6-F1
#
_entry.id   AF-E0IAI6-F1
#
_cell.length_a   1.000
_cell.length_b   1.000
_cell.length_c   1.000
_cell.angle_alpha   90.00
_cell.angle_beta   90.00
_cell.angle_gamma   90.00
#
_symmetry.space_group_name_H-M   'P 1'
#
loop_
_entity.id
_entity.type
_entity.pdbx_description
1 polymer ?
#
loop_
_entity_poly.entity_id
_entity_poly.type
_entity_poly.pdbx_seq_one_letter_code
_entity_poly.pdbx_strand_id
1 'polypeptide(L)'
;MTQRKFPRRPMLSREFPPVDPAMLERSARTFQPMVQDASRLINRLSERSFATPLMAAAQAGHQQEVDRMIRSVATNSRIQTKYTPSGLVLTIEPSDPASSCCNLTMTLKWGV
;
A
#
# COMPACT_ATOMS: atom_id res chain seq x y z
N MET A 1 35.62 -45.06 36.06
CA MET A 1 35.06 -44.28 34.94
C MET A 1 33.56 -44.09 35.20
N THR A 2 33.12 -42.90 35.62
CA THR A 2 31.72 -42.65 35.98
C THR A 2 31.14 -41.65 34.98
N GLN A 3 30.36 -42.15 34.02
CA GLN A 3 29.66 -41.29 33.06
C GLN A 3 28.58 -40.48 33.78
N ARG A 4 28.75 -39.16 33.80
CA ARG A 4 27.70 -38.23 34.26
C ARG A 4 26.58 -38.21 33.22
N LYS A 5 25.43 -38.79 33.54
CA LYS A 5 24.19 -38.58 32.79
C LYS A 5 23.74 -37.14 33.04
N PHE A 6 23.86 -36.28 32.03
CA PHE A 6 23.26 -34.95 32.06
C PHE A 6 21.73 -35.08 31.86
N PRO A 7 20.89 -34.45 32.70
CA PRO A 7 19.46 -34.47 32.51
C PRO A 7 19.09 -33.72 31.24
N ARG A 8 18.31 -34.34 30.34
CA ARG A 8 17.77 -33.66 29.16
C ARG A 8 16.81 -32.57 29.65
N ARG A 9 17.09 -31.30 29.36
CA ARG A 9 16.15 -30.21 29.60
C ARG A 9 14.88 -30.49 28.78
N PRO A 10 13.67 -30.41 29.37
CA PRO A 10 12.45 -30.55 28.60
C PRO A 10 12.45 -29.46 27.54
N MET A 11 12.28 -29.86 26.28
CA MET A 11 11.98 -28.89 25.22
C MET A 11 10.62 -28.30 25.58
N LEU A 12 10.60 -27.03 25.99
CA LEU A 12 9.35 -26.26 26.05
C LEU A 12 8.79 -26.26 24.62
N SER A 13 7.77 -27.10 24.37
CA SER A 13 6.97 -26.95 23.17
C SER A 13 6.35 -25.57 23.24
N ARG A 14 6.81 -24.67 22.37
CA ARG A 14 6.18 -23.36 22.21
C ARG A 14 4.83 -23.60 21.55
N GLU A 15 3.80 -23.81 22.37
CA GLU A 15 2.43 -23.75 21.88
C GLU A 15 2.13 -22.30 21.49
N PHE A 16 1.77 -22.11 20.23
CA PHE A 16 1.30 -20.82 19.76
C PHE A 16 -0.11 -20.58 20.31
N PRO A 17 -0.48 -19.33 20.63
CA PRO A 17 -1.84 -19.01 20.99
C PRO A 17 -2.79 -19.38 19.84
N PRO A 18 -4.08 -19.64 20.13
CA PRO A 18 -5.10 -19.79 19.10
C PRO A 18 -5.11 -18.58 18.15
N VAL A 19 -5.23 -18.84 16.86
CA VAL A 19 -5.27 -17.79 15.82
C VAL A 19 -6.64 -17.14 15.81
N ASP A 20 -6.69 -15.81 15.89
CA ASP A 20 -7.89 -15.00 15.64
C ASP A 20 -7.77 -14.27 14.30
N PRO A 21 -8.59 -14.60 13.28
CA PRO A 21 -8.51 -13.99 11.96
C PRO A 21 -9.24 -12.64 11.85
N ALA A 22 -10.01 -12.22 12.86
CA ALA A 22 -10.98 -11.12 12.73
C ALA A 22 -10.37 -9.82 12.21
N MET A 23 -9.20 -9.43 12.72
CA MET A 23 -8.51 -8.21 12.28
C MET A 23 -8.01 -8.31 10.84
N LEU A 24 -7.51 -9.48 10.43
CA LEU A 24 -7.04 -9.70 9.06
C LEU A 24 -8.21 -9.68 8.08
N GLU A 25 -9.33 -10.33 8.41
CA GLU A 25 -10.54 -10.33 7.59
C GLU A 25 -11.10 -8.91 7.43
N ARG A 26 -11.18 -8.14 8.51
CA ARG A 26 -11.59 -6.74 8.46
C ARG A 26 -10.67 -5.92 7.58
N SER A 27 -9.35 -6.09 7.73
CA SER A 27 -8.37 -5.38 6.90
C SER A 27 -8.56 -5.73 5.43
N ALA A 28 -8.71 -7.01 5.08
CA ALA A 28 -8.91 -7.45 3.70
C ALA A 28 -10.19 -6.86 3.08
N ARG A 29 -11.31 -6.81 3.82
CA ARG A 29 -12.56 -6.19 3.34
C ARG A 29 -12.39 -4.69 3.10
N THR A 30 -11.78 -3.97 4.05
CA THR A 30 -11.51 -2.53 3.91
C THR A 30 -10.51 -2.23 2.79
N PHE A 31 -9.64 -3.17 2.44
CA PHE A 31 -8.64 -3.03 1.39
C PHE A 31 -9.24 -3.13 -0.03
N GLN A 32 -10.38 -3.80 -0.21
CA GLN A 32 -10.96 -4.06 -1.53
C GLN A 32 -11.24 -2.78 -2.36
N PRO A 33 -11.88 -1.72 -1.81
CA PRO A 33 -12.08 -0.47 -2.54
C PRO A 33 -10.77 0.20 -2.97
N MET A 34 -9.72 0.09 -2.15
CA MET A 34 -8.40 0.65 -2.46
C MET A 34 -7.75 -0.05 -3.66
N VAL A 35 -7.94 -1.38 -3.78
CA VAL A 35 -7.48 -2.15 -4.96
C VAL A 35 -8.25 -1.74 -6.22
N GLN A 36 -9.54 -1.44 -6.09
CA GLN A 36 -10.36 -0.96 -7.22
C GLN A 36 -9.90 0.42 -7.69
N ASP A 37 -9.68 1.36 -6.76
CA ASP A 37 -9.13 2.68 -7.09
C ASP A 37 -7.72 2.57 -7.67
N ALA A 38 -6.88 1.67 -7.15
CA ALA A 38 -5.56 1.37 -7.70
C ALA A 38 -5.63 0.86 -9.14
N SER A 39 -6.54 -0.08 -9.43
CA SER A 39 -6.73 -0.59 -10.79
C SER A 39 -7.19 0.51 -11.75
N ARG A 40 -8.11 1.38 -11.33
CA ARG A 40 -8.53 2.54 -12.13
C ARG A 40 -7.37 3.50 -12.39
N LEU A 41 -6.57 3.79 -11.38
CA LEU A 41 -5.37 4.62 -11.52
C LEU A 41 -4.37 4.02 -12.49
N ILE A 42 -4.05 2.74 -12.37
CA ILE A 42 -3.15 2.04 -13.29
C ILE A 42 -3.68 2.12 -14.73
N ASN A 43 -4.99 1.89 -14.94
CA ASN A 43 -5.61 2.02 -16.26
C ASN A 43 -5.46 3.44 -16.82
N ARG A 44 -5.78 4.48 -16.04
CA ARG A 44 -5.62 5.88 -16.49
C ARG A 44 -4.15 6.25 -16.74
N LEU A 45 -3.24 5.80 -15.88
CA LEU A 45 -1.79 6.01 -16.04
C LEU A 45 -1.21 5.28 -17.25
N SER A 46 -1.88 4.24 -17.75
CA SER A 46 -1.49 3.57 -19.00
C SER A 46 -1.90 4.37 -20.25
N GLU A 47 -2.81 5.34 -20.12
CA GLU A 47 -3.24 6.20 -21.22
C GLU A 47 -2.26 7.38 -21.40
N ARG A 48 -1.68 7.51 -22.59
CA ARG A 48 -0.75 8.61 -22.92
C ARG A 48 -1.34 10.00 -22.65
N SER A 49 -2.64 10.18 -22.89
CA SER A 49 -3.39 11.43 -22.69
C SER A 49 -3.46 11.87 -21.23
N PHE A 50 -3.40 10.94 -20.28
CA PHE A 50 -3.39 11.23 -18.85
C PHE A 50 -1.97 11.23 -18.29
N ALA A 51 -1.14 10.25 -18.69
CA ALA A 51 0.22 10.11 -18.20
C ALA A 51 1.12 11.31 -18.55
N THR A 52 1.02 11.81 -19.79
CA THR A 52 1.87 12.92 -20.28
C THR A 52 1.69 14.21 -19.46
N PRO A 53 0.47 14.76 -19.27
CA PRO A 53 0.28 15.95 -18.44
C PRO A 53 0.61 15.71 -16.96
N LEU A 54 0.35 14.50 -16.44
CA LEU A 54 0.71 14.18 -15.05
C LEU A 54 2.23 14.23 -14.85
N MET A 55 3.00 13.61 -15.75
CA MET A 55 4.45 13.64 -15.74
C MET A 55 4.97 15.09 -15.85
N ALA A 56 4.39 15.89 -16.74
CA ALA A 56 4.76 17.29 -16.91
C ALA A 56 4.51 18.11 -15.63
N ALA A 57 3.34 17.94 -14.99
CA ALA A 57 3.03 18.60 -13.73
C ALA A 57 3.98 18.17 -12.60
N ALA A 58 4.29 16.88 -12.51
CA ALA A 58 5.24 16.35 -11.52
C ALA A 58 6.66 16.93 -11.74
N GLN A 59 7.16 16.92 -12.98
CA GLN A 59 8.47 17.47 -13.32
C GLN A 59 8.57 18.98 -13.10
N ALA A 60 7.47 19.72 -13.28
CA ALA A 60 7.38 21.14 -12.97
C ALA A 60 7.19 21.44 -11.46
N GLY A 61 7.06 20.42 -10.60
CA GLY A 61 6.86 20.59 -9.17
C GLY A 61 5.44 21.01 -8.76
N HIS A 62 4.44 20.83 -9.63
CA HIS A 62 3.06 21.24 -9.39
C HIS A 62 2.26 20.21 -8.55
N GLN A 63 2.58 20.09 -7.26
CA GLN A 63 1.98 19.09 -6.37
C GLN A 63 0.44 19.13 -6.35
N GLN A 64 -0.16 20.32 -6.28
CA GLN A 64 -1.62 20.46 -6.23
C GLN A 64 -2.29 19.93 -7.51
N GLU A 65 -1.65 20.12 -8.67
CA GLU A 65 -2.19 19.62 -9.94
C GLU A 65 -2.07 18.10 -10.02
N VAL A 66 -0.94 17.53 -9.59
CA VAL A 66 -0.75 16.08 -9.49
C VAL A 66 -1.83 15.47 -8.59
N ASP A 67 -2.04 16.04 -7.40
CA ASP A 67 -3.06 15.55 -6.46
C ASP A 67 -4.48 15.70 -7.03
N ARG A 68 -4.77 16.80 -7.75
CA ARG A 68 -6.05 16.99 -8.44
C ARG A 68 -6.29 15.92 -9.49
N MET A 69 -5.29 15.65 -10.34
CA MET A 69 -5.38 14.64 -11.39
C MET A 69 -5.59 13.23 -10.82
N ILE A 70 -4.84 12.85 -9.78
CA ILE A 70 -4.96 11.53 -9.14
C ILE A 70 -6.35 11.38 -8.47
N ARG A 71 -6.82 12.41 -7.75
CA ARG A 71 -8.16 12.40 -7.13
C ARG A 71 -9.31 12.38 -8.14
N SER A 72 -9.10 12.86 -9.37
CA SER A 72 -10.13 12.77 -10.42
C SER A 72 -10.43 11.33 -10.86
N VAL A 73 -9.54 10.37 -10.54
CA VAL A 73 -9.67 8.96 -10.91
C VAL A 73 -10.18 8.10 -9.76
N ALA A 74 -9.66 8.33 -8.55
CA ALA A 74 -10.01 7.55 -7.36
C ALA A 74 -11.13 8.23 -6.58
N THR A 75 -12.19 7.46 -6.28
CA THR A 75 -13.43 8.02 -5.70
C THR A 75 -13.74 7.49 -4.30
N ASN A 76 -13.11 6.39 -3.89
CA ASN A 76 -13.48 5.67 -2.66
C ASN A 76 -12.34 5.62 -1.64
N SER A 77 -11.22 6.28 -1.90
CA SER A 77 -10.01 6.22 -1.08
C SER A 77 -9.35 7.59 -0.97
N ARG A 78 -8.67 7.83 0.16
CA ARG A 78 -7.76 8.98 0.30
C ARG A 78 -6.42 8.61 -0.32
N ILE A 79 -5.87 9.49 -1.16
CA ILE A 79 -4.61 9.24 -1.85
C ILE A 79 -3.63 10.36 -1.56
N GLN A 80 -2.43 9.96 -1.15
CA GLN A 80 -1.27 10.83 -1.02
C GLN A 80 -0.31 10.52 -2.17
N THR A 81 0.12 11.55 -2.89
CA THR A 81 1.04 11.42 -4.01
C THR A 81 2.40 12.03 -3.65
N LYS A 82 3.46 11.28 -3.89
CA LYS A 82 4.84 11.80 -3.90
C LYS A 82 5.44 11.52 -5.26
N TYR A 83 6.29 12.40 -5.77
CA TYR A 83 6.97 12.20 -7.04
C TYR A 83 8.42 12.66 -6.99
N THR A 84 9.18 12.11 -7.93
CA THR A 84 10.51 12.58 -8.33
C THR A 84 10.44 12.93 -9.83
N PRO A 85 11.51 13.48 -10.42
CA PRO A 85 11.57 13.64 -11.87
C PRO A 85 11.40 12.33 -12.68
N SER A 86 11.56 11.16 -12.05
CA SER A 86 11.59 9.84 -12.68
C SER A 86 10.48 8.87 -12.28
N GLY A 87 9.65 9.20 -11.28
CA GLY A 87 8.61 8.29 -10.82
C GLY A 87 7.66 8.91 -9.80
N LEU A 88 6.62 8.15 -9.44
CA LEU A 88 5.67 8.51 -8.40
C LEU A 88 5.41 7.36 -7.43
N VAL A 89 5.05 7.72 -6.22
CA VAL A 89 4.58 6.84 -5.16
C VAL A 89 3.18 7.28 -4.77
N LEU A 90 2.21 6.36 -4.83
CA LEU A 90 0.86 6.57 -4.32
C LEU A 90 0.67 5.76 -3.05
N THR A 91 0.25 6.43 -1.99
CA THR A 91 -0.25 5.79 -0.77
C THR A 91 -1.76 5.97 -0.75
N ILE A 92 -2.47 4.86 -0.90
CA ILE A 92 -3.93 4.78 -0.89
C ILE A 92 -4.37 4.30 0.49
N GLU A 93 -5.25 5.06 1.11
CA GLU A 93 -5.79 4.83 2.45
C GLU A 93 -7.33 4.76 2.39
N PRO A 94 -7.96 4.11 3.38
CA PRO A 94 -9.42 4.13 3.53
C PRO A 94 -9.96 5.56 3.57
N SER A 95 -11.10 5.81 2.91
CA SER A 95 -11.72 7.14 2.91
C SER A 95 -11.97 7.69 4.31
N ASP A 96 -12.46 6.84 5.21
CA ASP A 96 -12.66 7.18 6.61
C ASP A 96 -11.37 6.96 7.43
N PRO A 97 -10.79 8.01 8.05
CA PRO A 97 -9.61 7.88 8.92
C PRO A 97 -9.82 6.98 10.13
N ALA A 98 -11.06 6.87 10.64
CA ALA A 98 -11.39 5.98 11.76
C ALA A 98 -11.35 4.49 11.36
N SER A 99 -11.33 4.21 10.06
CA SER A 99 -11.21 2.88 9.47
C SER A 99 -9.75 2.50 9.13
N SER A 100 -8.75 3.16 9.72
CA SER A 100 -7.33 2.90 9.49
C SER A 100 -6.89 1.49 9.96
N CYS A 101 -7.03 0.52 9.06
CA CYS A 101 -6.53 -0.85 9.19
C CYS A 101 -5.20 -1.07 8.47
N CYS A 102 -5.03 -0.34 7.36
CA CYS A 102 -4.25 -0.84 6.25
C CYS A 102 -4.08 0.25 5.17
N ASN A 103 -3.01 0.13 4.37
CA ASN A 103 -2.71 1.03 3.25
C ASN A 103 -2.15 0.25 2.06
N LEU A 104 -2.38 0.77 0.85
CA LEU A 104 -1.81 0.23 -0.38
C LEU A 104 -0.79 1.24 -0.90
N THR A 105 0.47 0.83 -1.00
CA THR A 105 1.51 1.66 -1.59
C THR A 105 1.92 1.07 -2.94
N MET A 106 1.91 1.90 -3.98
CA MET A 106 2.43 1.54 -5.31
C MET A 106 3.48 2.54 -5.76
N THR A 107 4.50 2.04 -6.45
CA THR A 107 5.59 2.85 -7.04
C THR A 107 5.62 2.63 -8.53
N LEU A 108 5.52 3.69 -9.33
CA LEU A 108 5.59 3.65 -10.79
C LEU A 108 6.74 4.52 -11.28
N LYS A 109 7.46 4.05 -12.30
CA LYS A 109 8.61 4.74 -12.89
C LYS A 109 8.34 5.09 -14.35
N TRP A 110 8.90 6.21 -14.80
CA TRP A 110 8.94 6.62 -16.21
C TRP A 110 10.31 7.15 -16.65
N GLY A 111 11.21 7.41 -15.71
CA GLY A 111 12.58 7.87 -15.98
C GLY A 111 13.60 7.02 -15.23
N VAL A 112 14.87 7.32 -15.51
CA VAL A 112 16.03 6.75 -14.81
C VAL A 112 16.31 7.57 -13.55
#